data_AF-A0A5D0XC77-F1
#
_entry.id   AF-A0A5D0XC77-F1
#
_cell.length_a   1.000
_cell.length_b   1.000
_cell.length_c   1.000
_cell.angle_alpha   90.00
_cell.angle_beta   90.00
_cell.angle_gamma   90.00
#
_symmetry.space_group_name_H-M   'P 1'
#
loop_
_entity.id
_entity.type
_entity.pdbx_description
1 polymer ?
#
loop_
_entity_poly.entity_id
_entity_poly.type
_entity_poly.pdbx_seq_one_letter_code
_entity_poly.pdbx_strand_id
1 'polypeptide(L)'
;MMIAYASRTGTRRNLDALRAAGWRLMASTRGVLRTKGYRYALDNGAWTSSFPRSEPLHAAAFERLASRKGHTMTLNCLRSRP
;
A
#
# COMPACT_ATOMS: atom_id res chain seq x y z
N MET A 1 2.86 -9.90 18.87
CA MET A 1 3.90 -8.97 18.40
C MET A 1 3.26 -7.97 17.45
N MET A 2 3.50 -6.66 17.64
CA MET A 2 2.86 -5.58 16.86
C MET A 2 3.82 -5.08 15.77
N ILE A 3 3.31 -4.89 14.55
CA ILE A 3 4.08 -4.35 13.42
C ILE A 3 3.42 -3.04 12.98
N ALA A 4 4.14 -1.93 13.11
CA ALA A 4 3.68 -0.63 12.68
C ALA A 4 4.10 -0.32 11.23
N TYR A 5 3.26 0.45 10.56
CA TYR A 5 3.47 0.90 9.19
C TYR A 5 3.38 2.42 9.11
N ALA A 6 4.27 3.04 8.34
CA ALA A 6 4.25 4.48 8.08
C ALA A 6 3.97 4.76 6.60
N SER A 7 3.06 5.70 6.32
CA SER A 7 2.78 6.20 4.98
C SER A 7 3.45 7.56 4.76
N ARG A 8 3.83 7.87 3.51
CA ARG A 8 4.35 9.20 3.08
C ARG A 8 5.62 9.70 3.78
N THR A 9 6.38 8.85 4.48
CA THR A 9 7.69 9.23 5.05
C THR A 9 8.78 9.22 3.96
N GLY A 10 9.42 10.35 3.70
CA GLY A 10 10.30 10.50 2.54
C GLY A 10 11.76 10.87 2.82
N THR A 11 12.10 11.26 4.05
CA THR A 11 13.46 11.68 4.41
C THR A 11 14.30 10.48 4.86
N ARG A 12 15.60 10.53 4.56
CA ARG A 12 16.55 9.46 4.96
C ARG A 12 16.52 9.19 6.46
N ARG A 13 16.51 10.26 7.28
CA ARG A 13 16.40 10.19 8.74
C ARG A 13 15.16 9.40 9.21
N ASN A 14 14.00 9.67 8.63
CA ASN A 14 12.77 8.99 9.05
C ASN A 14 12.80 7.51 8.62
N LEU A 15 13.35 7.23 7.43
CA LEU A 15 13.52 5.85 6.96
C LEU A 15 14.47 5.03 7.85
N ASP A 16 15.56 5.64 8.31
CA ASP A 16 16.52 5.01 9.23
C ASP A 16 15.87 4.74 10.60
N ALA A 17 15.09 5.69 11.12
CA ALA A 17 14.34 5.51 12.37
C ALA A 17 13.31 4.38 12.27
N LEU A 18 12.58 4.28 11.15
CA LEU A 18 11.65 3.19 10.89
C LEU A 18 12.35 1.83 10.86
N ARG A 19 13.52 1.77 10.22
CA ARG A 19 14.34 0.56 10.14
C ARG A 19 14.81 0.11 11.52
N ALA A 20 15.32 1.05 12.33
CA ALA A 20 15.77 0.78 13.69
C ALA A 20 14.64 0.27 14.60
N ALA A 21 13.42 0.81 14.43
CA ALA A 21 12.24 0.38 15.18
C ALA A 21 11.61 -0.93 14.68
N GLY A 22 12.11 -1.52 13.58
CA GLY A 22 11.51 -2.70 12.94
C GLY A 22 10.18 -2.43 12.23
N TRP A 23 9.85 -1.16 11.98
CA TRP A 23 8.63 -0.72 11.31
C TRP A 23 8.75 -0.88 9.80
N ARG A 24 7.61 -0.82 9.10
CA ARG A 24 7.51 -1.07 7.66
C ARG A 24 6.90 0.13 6.93
N LEU A 25 7.06 0.17 5.61
CA LEU A 25 6.45 1.22 4.77
C LEU A 25 5.07 0.80 4.29
N MET A 26 4.15 1.76 4.19
CA MET A 26 2.88 1.57 3.50
C MET A 26 2.92 2.34 2.18
N ALA A 27 2.79 1.61 1.08
CA ALA A 27 2.81 2.15 -0.27
C ALA A 27 1.39 2.13 -0.84
N SER A 28 0.85 3.31 -1.17
CA SER A 28 -0.49 3.45 -1.72
C SER A 28 -0.46 3.50 -3.25
N THR A 29 -1.50 2.99 -3.89
CA THR A 29 -1.69 2.97 -5.36
C THR A 29 -1.66 4.35 -6.01
N ARG A 30 -2.06 5.40 -5.28
CA ARG A 30 -2.08 6.79 -5.75
C ARG A 30 -0.85 7.61 -5.33
N GLY A 31 0.12 7.01 -4.63
CA GLY A 31 1.31 7.68 -4.10
C GLY A 31 2.63 7.27 -4.76
N VAL A 32 3.73 7.93 -4.37
CA VAL A 32 5.07 7.58 -4.86
C VAL A 32 5.53 6.27 -4.23
N LEU A 33 5.83 5.29 -5.09
CA LEU A 33 6.27 3.95 -4.69
C LEU A 33 7.76 3.91 -4.31
N ARG A 34 8.08 4.38 -3.10
CA ARG A 34 9.44 4.33 -2.54
C ARG A 34 9.67 3.05 -1.73
N THR A 35 9.63 1.89 -2.40
CA THR A 35 9.76 0.58 -1.74
C THR A 35 11.18 -0.02 -1.80
N LYS A 36 12.17 0.67 -2.39
CA LYS A 36 13.52 0.10 -2.60
C LYS A 36 14.17 -0.24 -1.25
N GLY A 37 14.46 -1.53 -1.04
CA GLY A 37 15.21 -2.02 0.13
C GLY A 37 14.43 -2.04 1.46
N TYR A 38 13.11 -1.86 1.44
CA TYR A 38 12.25 -1.88 2.64
C TYR A 38 11.19 -2.97 2.52
N ARG A 39 10.82 -3.58 3.66
CA ARG A 39 9.58 -4.35 3.75
C ARG A 39 8.39 -3.39 3.76
N TYR A 40 7.37 -3.69 2.98
CA TYR A 40 6.22 -2.80 2.81
C TYR A 40 4.90 -3.55 2.76
N ALA A 41 3.82 -2.84 3.07
CA ALA A 41 2.45 -3.22 2.74
C ALA A 41 1.96 -2.38 1.55
N LEU A 42 1.13 -2.97 0.71
CA LEU A 42 0.40 -2.25 -0.33
C LEU A 42 -0.96 -1.83 0.23
N ASP A 43 -1.26 -0.54 0.13
CA ASP A 43 -2.55 0.04 0.43
C ASP A 43 -3.31 0.27 -0.89
N ASN A 44 -4.57 -0.15 -0.94
CA ASN A 44 -5.40 -0.01 -2.13
C ASN A 44 -5.85 1.45 -2.38
N GLY A 45 -5.65 2.34 -1.41
CA GLY A 45 -5.99 3.76 -1.51
C GLY A 45 -7.46 4.07 -1.28
N ALA A 46 -8.29 3.10 -0.91
CA ALA A 46 -9.74 3.25 -0.78
C ALA A 46 -10.13 4.42 0.13
N TRP A 47 -9.42 4.60 1.24
CA TRP A 47 -9.69 5.67 2.21
C TRP A 47 -9.41 7.08 1.66
N THR A 48 -8.38 7.23 0.83
CA THR A 48 -7.94 8.57 0.37
C THR A 48 -8.64 9.00 -0.93
N SER A 49 -9.30 8.05 -1.60
CA SER A 49 -9.73 8.21 -3.00
C SER A 49 -11.17 7.81 -3.24
N SER A 50 -11.58 6.66 -2.73
CA SER A 50 -12.95 6.16 -2.93
C SER A 50 -13.93 6.77 -1.93
N PHE A 51 -13.55 6.88 -0.65
CA PHE A 51 -14.44 7.41 0.39
C PHE A 51 -14.82 8.90 0.22
N PRO A 52 -13.89 9.83 -0.11
CA PRO A 52 -14.24 11.25 -0.22
C PRO A 52 -14.92 11.64 -1.54
N ARG A 53 -14.81 10.80 -2.59
CA ARG A 53 -15.24 11.14 -3.97
C ARG A 53 -16.29 10.20 -4.55
N SER A 54 -16.73 9.19 -3.79
CA SER A 54 -17.59 8.11 -4.29
C SER A 54 -17.02 7.43 -5.54
N GLU A 55 -15.68 7.42 -5.68
CA GLU A 55 -15.00 6.80 -6.82
C GLU A 55 -14.92 5.29 -6.61
N PRO A 56 -15.21 4.46 -7.64
CA PRO A 56 -15.03 3.02 -7.56
C PRO A 56 -13.61 2.66 -7.12
N LEU A 57 -13.48 1.60 -6.32
CA LEU A 57 -12.18 1.04 -5.99
C LEU A 57 -11.42 0.75 -7.29
N HIS A 58 -10.23 1.35 -7.45
CA HIS A 58 -9.38 1.10 -8.62
C HIS A 58 -8.66 -0.26 -8.50
N ALA A 59 -9.42 -1.36 -8.45
CA ALA A 59 -8.92 -2.72 -8.31
C ALA A 59 -7.89 -3.06 -9.40
N ALA A 60 -8.16 -2.71 -10.66
CA ALA A 60 -7.23 -2.92 -11.77
C ALA A 60 -5.89 -2.18 -11.60
N ALA A 61 -5.89 -0.98 -11.01
CA ALA A 61 -4.65 -0.25 -10.75
C ALA A 61 -3.84 -0.90 -9.62
N PHE A 62 -4.53 -1.42 -8.59
CA PHE A 62 -3.93 -2.16 -7.50
C PHE A 62 -3.35 -3.50 -7.96
N GLU A 63 -4.07 -4.26 -8.80
CA GLU A 63 -3.59 -5.50 -9.40
C GLU A 63 -2.35 -5.27 -10.26
N ARG A 64 -2.36 -4.27 -11.14
CA ARG A 64 -1.18 -3.91 -11.95
C ARG A 64 0.02 -3.56 -11.07
N LEU A 65 -0.22 -2.87 -9.96
CA LEU A 65 0.83 -2.53 -9.01
C LEU A 65 1.40 -3.77 -8.31
N ALA A 66 0.53 -4.66 -7.84
CA ALA A 66 0.93 -5.92 -7.22
C ALA A 66 1.76 -6.77 -8.19
N SER A 67 1.29 -6.94 -9.44
CA SER A 67 2.01 -7.67 -10.48
C SER A 67 3.37 -7.05 -10.80
N ARG A 68 3.47 -5.71 -10.91
CA ARG A 68 4.76 -5.01 -11.10
C ARG A 68 5.75 -5.23 -9.96
N LYS A 69 5.27 -5.62 -8.78
CA LYS A 69 6.09 -5.93 -7.60
C LYS A 69 6.33 -7.43 -7.41
N GLY A 70 5.87 -8.26 -8.34
CA GLY A 70 6.02 -9.71 -8.29
C GLY A 70 5.03 -10.40 -7.34
N HIS A 71 3.97 -9.70 -6.92
CA HIS A 71 2.93 -10.27 -6.06
C HIS A 71 1.75 -10.72 -6.92
N THR A 72 1.39 -12.00 -6.83
CA THR A 72 0.13 -12.50 -7.39
C THR A 72 -0.97 -12.22 -6.39
N MET A 73 -1.98 -11.44 -6.78
CA MET A 73 -3.16 -11.20 -5.95
C MET A 73 -4.36 -11.97 -6.48
N THR A 74 -5.02 -12.70 -5.58
CA THR A 74 -6.36 -13.24 -5.79
C THR A 74 -7.34 -12.36 -5.04
N LEU A 75 -7.98 -11.43 -5.74
CA LEU A 75 -9.00 -10.55 -5.15
C LEU A 75 -10.30 -11.35 -4.96
N ASN A 76 -10.48 -11.93 -3.77
CA ASN A 76 -11.73 -12.62 -3.39
C ASN A 76 -12.84 -11.67 -2.90
N CYS A 77 -12.63 -10.35 -2.95
CA CYS A 77 -13.48 -9.37 -2.26
C CYS A 77 -14.60 -8.74 -3.12
N LEU A 78 -14.93 -9.31 -4.30
CA LEU A 78 -16.02 -8.79 -5.17
C LEU A 78 -17.00 -9.87 -5.62
N ARG A 79 -17.05 -11.02 -4.94
CA ARG A 79 -18.12 -12.03 -5.14
C ARG A 79 -19.11 -12.05 -3.97
N SER A 80 -19.59 -10.89 -3.56
CA SER A 80 -20.95 -10.82 -3.04
C SER A 80 -21.87 -10.70 -4.26
N ARG A 81 -22.27 -11.85 -4.80
CA ARG A 81 -23.57 -12.02 -5.46
C ARG A 81 -24.52 -12.60 -4.41
N PRO A 82 -25.84 -12.38 -4.48
CA PRO A 82 -26.61 -11.81 -5.58
C PRO A 82 -26.92 -10.31 -5.44
#